data_AF-A0A2Z6UPQ5-F1
#
_entry.id   AF-A0A2Z6UPQ5-F1
#
_cell.length_a   1.000
_cell.length_b   1.000
_cell.length_c   1.000
_cell.angle_alpha   90.00
_cell.angle_beta   90.00
_cell.angle_gamma   90.00
#
_symmetry.space_group_name_H-M   'P 1'
#
loop_
_entity.id
_entity.type
_entity.pdbx_description
1 polymer ?
#
loop_
_entity_poly.entity_id
_entity_poly.type
_entity_poly.pdbx_seq_one_letter_code
_entity_poly.pdbx_strand_id
1 'polypeptide(L)' 'MNQKRYIISQELISVDCFRRNDEGFWVLYPYSKGADIYLASIDFHCAIASLYEDITEIR' A
#
# COMPACT_ATOMS: atom_id res chain seq x y z
N MET A 1 0.25 18.78 -8.85
CA MET A 1 0.91 17.46 -8.80
C MET A 1 0.24 16.64 -7.70
N ASN A 2 -0.48 15.57 -8.04
CA ASN A 2 -1.25 14.77 -7.08
C ASN A 2 -0.29 13.88 -6.28
N GLN A 3 0.11 14.33 -5.10
CA GLN A 3 1.07 13.63 -4.25
C GLN A 3 0.43 12.38 -3.63
N LYS A 4 1.12 11.24 -3.76
CA LYS A 4 0.76 9.97 -3.13
C LYS A 4 1.97 9.42 -2.37
N ARG A 5 1.73 8.77 -1.24
CA ARG A 5 2.75 8.08 -0.44
C ARG A 5 2.21 6.74 0.00
N TYR A 6 3.08 5.74 0.00
CA TYR A 6 2.74 4.38 0.38
C TYR A 6 3.69 3.93 1.49
N ILE A 7 3.13 3.38 2.57
CA ILE A 7 3.88 2.77 3.67
C ILE A 7 3.47 1.32 3.74
N ILE A 8 4.44 0.41 3.68
CA ILE A 8 4.21 -1.03 3.76
C ILE A 8 4.69 -1.48 5.14
N SER A 9 3.79 -2.10 5.92
CA SER A 9 4.17 -2.68 7.22
C SER A 9 5.03 -3.92 7.01
N GLN A 10 6.04 -4.12 7.85
CA GLN A 10 6.87 -5.33 7.86
C GLN A 10 6.39 -6.38 8.87
N GLU A 11 5.49 -6.01 9.80
CA GLU A 11 5.01 -6.90 10.87
C GLU A 11 3.64 -7.53 10.55
N LEU A 12 2.84 -6.86 9.73
CA LEU A 12 1.53 -7.32 9.29
C LEU A 12 1.31 -7.02 7.81
N ILE A 13 0.44 -7.79 7.17
CA ILE A 13 0.05 -7.56 5.77
C ILE A 13 -0.89 -6.34 5.72
N SER A 14 -0.30 -5.16 5.53
CA SER A 14 -1.01 -3.90 5.36
C SER A 14 -0.20 -2.86 4.59
N VAL A 15 -0.89 -2.09 3.74
CA VAL A 15 -0.32 -0.94 3.04
C VAL A 15 -1.15 0.30 3.30
N ASP A 16 -0.52 1.36 3.79
CA ASP A 16 -1.15 2.66 3.99
C ASP A 16 -0.88 3.57 2.79
N CYS A 17 -1.94 3.92 2.05
CA CYS A 17 -1.90 4.90 0.98
C CYS A 17 -2.37 6.27 1.49
N PHE A 18 -1.49 7.25 1.46
CA PHE A 18 -1.82 8.64 1.77
C PHE A 18 -1.93 9.44 0.48
N ARG A 19 -3.04 10.15 0.30
CA ARG A 19 -3.30 11.05 -0.83
C ARG A 19 -3.70 12.43 -0.31
N ARG A 20 -3.16 13.50 -0.93
CA ARG A 20 -3.69 14.84 -0.69
C ARG A 20 -5.09 14.99 -1.29
N ASN A 21 -6.06 15.42 -0.49
CA ASN A 21 -7.37 15.84 -0.98
C ASN A 21 -7.32 17.26 -1.55
N ASP A 22 -8.45 17.75 -2.08
CA ASP A 22 -8.56 19.08 -2.70
C ASP A 22 -8.35 20.23 -1.70
N GLU A 23 -8.51 19.96 -0.40
CA GLU A 23 -8.25 20.90 0.70
C GLU A 23 -6.76 20.88 1.13
N GLY A 24 -5.94 20.01 0.54
CA GLY A 24 -4.51 19.89 0.81
C GLY A 24 -4.15 19.00 2.00
N PHE A 25 -5.13 18.38 2.67
CA PHE A 25 -4.93 17.43 3.76
C PHE A 25 -4.54 16.04 3.25
N TRP A 26 -3.73 15.33 4.03
CA TRP A 26 -3.44 13.92 3.78
C TRP A 26 -4.58 13.05 4.30
N VAL A 27 -5.14 12.24 3.41
CA VAL A 27 -6.19 11.27 3.72
C VAL A 27 -5.62 9.86 3.58
N LEU A 28 -5.88 9.02 4.58
CA LEU A 28 -5.46 7.61 4.63
C LEU A 28 -6.49 6.71 3.93
N TYR A 29 -6.00 5.85 3.05
CA TYR A 29 -6.72 4.77 2.41
C TYR A 29 -5.95 3.47 2.67
N PRO A 30 -6.30 2.71 3.74
CA PRO A 30 -5.56 1.51 4.10
C PRO A 30 -5.98 0.33 3.23
N TYR A 31 -5.01 -0.51 2.87
CA TYR A 31 -5.22 -1.82 2.27
C TYR A 31 -4.87 -2.89 3.30
N SER A 32 -5.73 -3.90 3.41
CA SER A 32 -5.56 -5.03 4.33
C SER A 32 -5.44 -6.34 3.55
N LYS A 33 -5.11 -7.42 4.27
CA LYS A 33 -4.98 -8.77 3.72
C LYS A 33 -6.17 -9.13 2.81
N GLY A 34 -5.85 -9.62 1.60
CA GLY A 34 -6.83 -10.02 0.59
C GLY A 34 -7.23 -8.91 -0.38
N ALA A 35 -6.75 -7.68 -0.19
CA ALA A 35 -7.01 -6.59 -1.12
C ALA A 35 -6.18 -6.68 -2.40
N ASP A 36 -6.74 -6.18 -3.50
CA ASP A 36 -5.99 -5.77 -4.68
C ASP A 36 -5.55 -4.30 -4.51
N ILE A 37 -4.27 -4.06 -4.73
CA ILE A 37 -3.65 -2.74 -4.62
C ILE A 37 -3.54 -2.11 -6.00
N TYR A 38 -3.82 -0.80 -6.06
CA TYR A 38 -3.56 0.02 -7.24
C TYR A 38 -2.67 1.22 -6.90
N LEU A 39 -1.44 1.20 -7.38
CA LEU A 39 -0.48 2.30 -7.27
C LEU A 39 -0.58 3.22 -8.49
N ALA A 40 -1.60 4.06 -8.50
CA ALA A 40 -1.98 4.89 -9.66
C ALA A 40 -0.89 5.87 -10.17
N SER A 41 0.19 6.11 -9.42
CA SER A 41 1.31 6.93 -9.92
C SER A 41 2.19 6.22 -10.94
N ILE A 42 2.16 4.89 -10.96
CA ILE A 42 3.01 4.04 -11.80
C ILE A 42 2.20 2.99 -12.57
N ASP A 43 0.87 3.12 -12.60
CA ASP A 43 -0.05 2.17 -13.25
C ASP A 43 0.20 0.71 -12.86
N PHE A 44 0.43 0.48 -11.55
CA PHE A 44 0.79 -0.84 -11.03
C PHE A 44 -0.36 -1.46 -10.24
N HIS A 45 -0.68 -2.70 -10.57
CA HIS A 45 -1.73 -3.51 -9.94
C HIS A 45 -1.17 -4.84 -9.45
N CYS A 46 -1.50 -5.22 -8.23
CA CYS A 46 -1.19 -6.55 -7.70
C CYS A 46 -2.11 -6.90 -6.52
N ALA A 47 -2.22 -8.20 -6.21
CA ALA A 47 -2.73 -8.61 -4.91
C ALA A 47 -1.74 -8.16 -3.82
N ILE A 48 -2.24 -7.67 -2.68
CA ILE A 48 -1.38 -7.22 -1.55
C ILE A 48 -0.40 -8.31 -1.12
N ALA A 49 -0.80 -9.58 -1.19
CA ALA A 49 0.05 -10.71 -0.85
C ALA A 49 1.33 -10.78 -1.69
N SER A 50 1.31 -10.29 -2.94
CA SER A 50 2.48 -10.29 -3.84
C SER A 50 3.54 -9.24 -3.46
N LEU A 51 3.25 -8.31 -2.55
CA LEU A 51 4.22 -7.34 -2.04
C LEU A 51 5.09 -7.92 -0.92
N TYR A 52 4.69 -9.05 -0.35
CA TYR A 52 5.37 -9.70 0.75
C TYR A 52 6.03 -10.98 0.23
N GLU A 53 7.29 -11.18 0.59
CA GLU A 53 7.91 -12.49 0.40
C GLU A 53 7.34 -13.47 1.42
N ASP A 54 7.11 -14.72 1.01
CA ASP A 54 6.90 -15.81 1.97
C ASP A 54 8.19 -15.96 2.77
N ILE A 55 8.26 -15.31 3.94
CA ILE A 55 9.35 -15.52 4.88
C ILE A 55 9.15 -16.91 5.48
N THR A 56 9.60 -17.95 4.78
CA THR A 56 9.93 -19.21 5.42
C THR A 56 11.04 -18.91 6.41
N GLU A 57 10.72 -18.90 7.71
CA GLU A 57 11.73 -18.84 8.78
C GLU A 57 12.86 -19.82 8.44
N ILE A 58 14.07 -19.29 8.23
CA ILE A 58 15.28 -20.11 8.19
C ILE A 58 15.47 -20.58 9.64
N ARG A 59 15.22 -21.86 9.86
CA ARG A 59 15.49 -22.58 11.12
C ARG A 59 16.99 -22.64 11.41
#